data_AF-A0A5J5Q353-F1
#
_entry.id   AF-A0A5J5Q353-F1
#
_cell.length_a   1.000
_cell.length_b   1.000
_cell.length_c   1.000
_cell.angle_alpha   90.00
_cell.angle_beta   90.00
_cell.angle_gamma   90.00
#
_symmetry.space_group_name_H-M   'P 1'
#
loop_
_entity.id
_entity.type
_entity.pdbx_description
1 polymer ?
#
loop_
_entity_poly.entity_id
_entity_poly.type
_entity_poly.pdbx_seq_one_letter_code
_entity_poly.pdbx_strand_id
1 'polypeptide(L)'
;MENKVGPMKNKKKIWEGKTKRNEQTRKKGRMGNSQSPPPNPRFNSASRAFTPKELEDLKSLFNSLAAQSQTNGQYVSSSVFQVYFGLKGPLGERMFDLATQGRKDDKLTFEDLVITKGTYVKGTNDEIEEFIYRLLDVTDDEILTRSDLDSVLVNMFNHIFQLKGSQPESSSHCYMVETFLNAATFSKDHEGRDKSMSFEDFKSWCTLVPSVKKFLSNLLVPPDPGRPGSKVPKLQYSENIDSSILLLRDEYAWHMGGALSHEELEEWKLLYHSSLNGLSFNTFLGNISNGDEPTVLIIKDREGYIFGGFASQPWERHGDFYGDMKTFLFQLYPKASIFRPTGANSNLQWCAVNFSSETIPNGIGFGGRINHFGMFLSASFDQGHTFSCTTFNSPCLSKTAKICPEVIECWGVVRKGLEQETTDVVKGTVLERFKEDRHMLNLVGIANASE
;
A
#
# COMPACT_ATOMS: atom_id res chain seq x y z
N MET A 1 47.11 61.66 -52.34
CA MET A 1 46.83 60.31 -52.84
C MET A 1 45.82 60.48 -53.95
N GLU A 2 46.31 60.25 -55.16
CA GLU A 2 45.77 60.66 -56.44
C GLU A 2 44.76 59.64 -57.01
N ASN A 3 43.93 60.13 -57.94
CA ASN A 3 43.54 59.47 -59.21
C ASN A 3 42.67 58.18 -59.14
N LYS A 4 41.83 57.82 -60.11
CA LYS A 4 41.10 58.41 -61.24
C LYS A 4 40.53 57.19 -62.00
N VAL A 5 39.49 57.42 -62.80
CA VAL A 5 39.21 56.75 -64.10
C VAL A 5 38.59 55.34 -64.09
N GLY A 6 37.55 55.18 -64.92
CA GLY A 6 36.78 53.95 -65.21
C GLY A 6 37.54 52.90 -66.04
N PRO A 7 36.98 52.20 -67.06
CA PRO A 7 35.67 52.33 -67.70
C PRO A 7 34.96 50.99 -68.08
N MET A 8 33.84 51.14 -68.80
CA MET A 8 33.22 50.20 -69.76
C MET A 8 34.18 49.22 -70.47
N LYS A 9 33.70 47.99 -70.76
CA LYS A 9 33.49 47.44 -72.13
C LYS A 9 33.01 45.97 -72.06
N ASN A 10 31.83 45.68 -72.65
CA ASN A 10 31.64 45.00 -73.95
C ASN A 10 32.02 43.50 -73.92
N LYS A 11 31.20 42.54 -74.33
CA LYS A 11 30.51 42.41 -75.63
C LYS A 11 29.69 41.08 -75.58
N LYS A 12 28.45 41.05 -76.11
CA LYS A 12 28.02 40.32 -77.32
C LYS A 12 28.21 38.78 -77.26
N LYS A 13 27.27 37.89 -77.57
CA LYS A 13 26.17 37.90 -78.57
C LYS A 13 25.40 36.56 -78.47
N ILE A 14 24.07 36.63 -78.63
CA ILE A 14 23.19 35.85 -79.56
C ILE A 14 23.14 34.31 -79.44
N TRP A 15 21.92 33.77 -79.25
CA TRP A 15 21.14 32.92 -80.20
C TRP A 15 19.93 32.37 -79.43
N GLU A 16 18.75 32.98 -79.58
CA GLU A 16 17.69 32.55 -80.50
C GLU A 16 17.39 31.05 -80.47
N GLY A 17 16.30 30.72 -79.77
CA GLY A 17 15.16 30.13 -80.45
C GLY A 17 15.03 28.61 -80.43
N LYS A 18 13.77 28.20 -80.20
CA LYS A 18 13.09 27.07 -80.84
C LYS A 18 13.50 25.67 -80.32
N THR A 19 12.60 24.72 -80.03
CA THR A 19 11.13 24.63 -80.05
C THR A 19 10.76 23.40 -79.22
N LYS A 20 9.59 23.47 -78.59
CA LYS A 20 8.82 22.36 -78.01
C LYS A 20 8.91 21.05 -78.82
N ARG A 21 9.00 19.91 -78.14
CA ARG A 21 8.36 18.67 -78.58
C ARG A 21 7.97 17.76 -77.41
N ASN A 22 6.66 17.60 -77.31
CA ASN A 22 5.91 16.38 -77.04
C ASN A 22 6.24 15.53 -75.82
N GLU A 23 5.43 15.79 -74.80
CA GLU A 23 4.75 14.83 -73.95
C GLU A 23 4.17 13.63 -74.75
N GLN A 24 4.65 12.41 -74.47
CA GLN A 24 3.84 11.20 -74.54
C GLN A 24 4.50 10.03 -73.76
N THR A 25 3.92 9.76 -72.60
CA THR A 25 3.67 8.43 -72.00
C THR A 25 4.85 7.47 -71.75
N ARG A 26 5.16 7.25 -70.47
CA ARG A 26 5.33 5.90 -69.91
C ARG A 26 5.02 5.89 -68.41
N LYS A 27 3.89 5.25 -68.07
CA LYS A 27 3.51 4.83 -66.71
C LYS A 27 4.68 4.04 -66.08
N LYS A 28 5.12 4.43 -64.89
CA LYS A 28 5.70 3.53 -63.88
C LYS A 28 5.12 3.92 -62.53
N GLY A 29 4.47 2.97 -61.89
CA GLY A 29 3.71 3.15 -60.66
C GLY A 29 4.56 3.71 -59.53
N ARG A 30 4.04 4.75 -58.87
CA ARG A 30 4.43 5.06 -57.49
C ARG A 30 3.72 4.04 -56.60
N MET A 31 4.42 3.00 -56.20
CA MET A 31 4.09 2.31 -54.96
C MET A 31 4.30 3.33 -53.84
N GLY A 32 3.23 3.66 -53.13
CA GLY A 32 3.31 4.46 -51.92
C GLY A 32 4.09 3.66 -50.88
N ASN A 33 5.30 4.11 -50.57
CA ASN A 33 5.98 3.70 -49.35
C ASN A 33 5.16 4.26 -48.19
N SER A 34 4.39 3.40 -47.53
CA SER A 34 3.91 3.63 -46.17
C SER A 34 5.14 3.62 -45.27
N GLN A 35 5.82 4.76 -45.16
CA GLN A 35 6.78 4.95 -44.08
C GLN A 35 5.98 4.89 -42.78
N SER A 36 6.23 3.86 -41.98
CA SER A 36 5.76 3.79 -40.61
C SER A 36 6.14 5.10 -39.90
N PRO A 37 5.26 5.66 -39.07
CA PRO A 37 5.61 6.82 -38.26
C PRO A 37 6.93 6.59 -37.53
N PRO A 38 7.76 7.63 -37.34
CA PRO A 38 8.98 7.48 -36.55
C PRO A 38 8.63 6.91 -35.17
N PRO A 39 9.41 5.92 -34.68
CA PRO A 39 9.05 5.20 -33.47
C PRO A 39 8.98 6.16 -32.28
N ASN A 40 7.89 6.08 -31.52
CA ASN A 40 7.66 6.89 -30.33
C ASN A 40 8.80 6.65 -29.30
N PRO A 41 9.63 7.66 -28.97
CA PRO A 41 10.77 7.48 -28.05
C PRO A 41 10.34 6.98 -26.67
N ARG A 42 9.16 7.39 -26.19
CA ARG A 42 8.60 6.94 -24.91
C ARG A 42 8.26 5.46 -24.95
N PHE A 43 7.69 4.98 -26.04
CA PHE A 43 7.39 3.55 -26.22
C PHE A 43 8.66 2.71 -26.20
N ASN A 44 9.70 3.12 -26.95
CA ASN A 44 10.98 2.41 -26.97
C ASN A 44 11.67 2.37 -25.61
N SER A 45 11.51 3.42 -24.79
CA SER A 45 12.04 3.45 -23.43
C SER A 45 11.25 2.51 -22.52
N ALA A 46 9.92 2.62 -22.53
CA ALA A 46 9.04 1.80 -21.70
C ALA A 46 9.12 0.31 -22.04
N SER A 47 9.23 -0.05 -23.33
CA SER A 47 9.31 -1.44 -23.76
C SER A 47 10.54 -2.17 -23.22
N ARG A 48 11.62 -1.45 -22.87
CA ARG A 48 12.84 -2.03 -22.28
C ARG A 48 12.63 -2.52 -20.84
N ALA A 49 11.58 -2.05 -20.17
CA ALA A 49 11.23 -2.51 -18.82
C ALA A 49 10.55 -3.89 -18.81
N PHE A 50 10.29 -4.46 -20.00
CA PHE A 50 9.59 -5.73 -20.16
C PHE A 50 10.46 -6.76 -20.86
N THR A 51 10.33 -8.00 -20.43
CA THR A 51 10.83 -9.16 -21.19
C THR A 51 10.02 -9.34 -22.48
N PRO A 52 10.57 -10.05 -23.49
CA PRO A 52 9.81 -10.37 -24.70
C PRO A 52 8.48 -11.09 -24.43
N LYS A 53 8.45 -11.95 -23.40
CA LYS A 53 7.25 -12.67 -23.01
C LYS A 53 6.20 -11.74 -22.40
N GLU A 54 6.60 -10.86 -21.49
CA GLU A 54 5.67 -9.87 -20.92
C GLU A 54 5.07 -8.94 -21.99
N LEU A 55 5.84 -8.54 -23.01
CA LEU A 55 5.32 -7.74 -24.13
C LEU A 55 4.33 -8.52 -25.00
N GLU A 56 4.56 -9.81 -25.23
CA GLU A 56 3.63 -10.69 -25.93
C GLU A 56 2.31 -10.83 -25.14
N ASP A 57 2.41 -11.06 -23.84
CA ASP A 57 1.25 -11.20 -22.96
C ASP A 57 0.46 -9.88 -22.87
N LEU A 58 1.15 -8.73 -22.80
CA LEU A 58 0.52 -7.41 -22.89
C LEU A 58 -0.19 -7.19 -24.22
N LYS A 59 0.39 -7.65 -25.33
CA LYS A 59 -0.23 -7.54 -26.66
C LYS A 59 -1.45 -8.43 -26.78
N SER A 60 -1.40 -9.64 -26.22
CA SER A 60 -2.56 -10.54 -26.12
C SER A 60 -3.70 -9.91 -25.32
N LEU A 61 -3.37 -9.33 -24.15
CA LEU A 61 -4.31 -8.59 -23.33
C LEU A 61 -4.93 -7.42 -24.10
N PHE A 62 -4.11 -6.58 -24.75
CA PHE A 62 -4.59 -5.45 -25.54
C PHE A 62 -5.57 -5.89 -26.63
N ASN A 63 -5.22 -6.93 -27.40
CA ASN A 63 -6.08 -7.44 -28.46
C ASN A 63 -7.43 -7.93 -27.91
N SER A 64 -7.43 -8.61 -26.76
CA SER A 64 -8.65 -9.05 -26.07
C SER A 64 -9.55 -7.87 -25.68
N LEU A 65 -8.98 -6.83 -25.06
CA LEU A 65 -9.72 -5.63 -24.65
C LEU A 65 -10.22 -4.81 -25.84
N ALA A 66 -9.44 -4.71 -26.90
CA ALA A 66 -9.83 -4.00 -28.12
C ALA A 66 -10.95 -4.75 -28.88
N ALA A 67 -10.96 -6.10 -28.82
CA ALA A 67 -12.07 -6.90 -29.33
C ALA A 67 -13.36 -6.65 -28.52
N GLN A 68 -13.27 -6.61 -27.19
CA GLN A 68 -14.41 -6.27 -26.31
C GLN A 68 -14.92 -4.84 -26.54
N SER A 69 -14.04 -3.92 -26.95
CA SER A 69 -14.39 -2.55 -27.30
C SER A 69 -15.09 -2.43 -28.68
N GLN A 70 -15.25 -3.54 -29.41
CA GLN A 70 -15.84 -3.58 -30.76
C GLN A 70 -15.10 -2.70 -31.79
N THR A 71 -13.79 -2.50 -31.61
CA THR A 71 -12.97 -1.61 -32.47
C THR A 71 -12.17 -2.37 -33.52
N ASN A 72 -12.49 -3.65 -33.78
CA ASN A 72 -11.71 -4.54 -34.63
C ASN A 72 -10.20 -4.60 -34.27
N GLY A 73 -9.88 -4.53 -32.97
CA GLY A 73 -8.49 -4.63 -32.49
C GLY A 73 -7.67 -3.34 -32.57
N GLN A 74 -8.28 -2.21 -32.94
CA GLN A 74 -7.53 -0.95 -33.11
C GLN A 74 -7.19 -0.22 -31.79
N TYR A 75 -8.10 -0.18 -30.82
CA TYR A 75 -7.91 0.54 -29.56
C TYR A 75 -8.82 -0.02 -28.45
N VAL A 76 -8.51 0.29 -27.20
CA VAL A 76 -9.37 0.00 -26.05
C VAL A 76 -10.14 1.27 -25.69
N SER A 77 -11.46 1.17 -25.56
CA SER A 77 -12.33 2.26 -25.09
C SER A 77 -12.24 2.46 -23.58
N SER A 78 -12.56 3.66 -23.10
CA SER A 78 -12.56 3.97 -21.65
C SER A 78 -13.47 3.04 -20.86
N SER A 79 -14.66 2.74 -21.39
CA SER A 79 -15.62 1.84 -20.74
C SER A 79 -15.05 0.44 -20.48
N VAL A 80 -14.42 -0.18 -21.49
CA VAL A 80 -13.83 -1.52 -21.37
C VAL A 80 -12.59 -1.50 -20.48
N PHE A 81 -11.76 -0.46 -20.59
CA PHE A 81 -10.60 -0.28 -19.71
C PHE A 81 -11.03 -0.20 -18.23
N GLN A 82 -11.99 0.65 -17.92
CA GLN A 82 -12.51 0.84 -16.56
C GLN A 82 -13.13 -0.45 -16.01
N VAL A 83 -13.93 -1.16 -16.81
CA VAL A 83 -14.52 -2.45 -16.40
C VAL A 83 -13.44 -3.50 -16.11
N TYR A 84 -12.46 -3.65 -17.00
CA TYR A 84 -11.40 -4.66 -16.84
C TYR A 84 -10.56 -4.44 -15.57
N PHE A 85 -10.22 -3.19 -15.29
CA PHE A 85 -9.48 -2.82 -14.09
C PHE A 85 -10.39 -2.52 -12.90
N GLY A 86 -11.70 -2.72 -12.98
CA GLY A 86 -12.63 -2.44 -11.87
C GLY A 86 -12.55 -1.00 -11.33
N LEU A 87 -12.21 -0.03 -12.19
CA LEU A 87 -12.15 1.39 -11.86
C LEU A 87 -13.50 2.03 -12.20
N LYS A 88 -13.97 2.95 -11.37
CA LYS A 88 -15.27 3.61 -11.57
C LYS A 88 -15.15 5.11 -11.26
N GLY A 89 -15.99 5.90 -11.92
CA GLY A 89 -16.13 7.33 -11.62
C GLY A 89 -14.85 8.13 -11.90
N PRO A 90 -14.64 9.26 -11.20
CA PRO A 90 -13.56 10.21 -11.52
C PRO A 90 -12.16 9.58 -11.51
N LEU A 91 -11.88 8.65 -10.60
CA LEU A 91 -10.59 7.95 -10.55
C LEU A 91 -10.34 7.09 -11.81
N GLY A 92 -11.38 6.41 -12.32
CA GLY A 92 -11.27 5.58 -13.52
C GLY A 92 -11.09 6.41 -14.79
N GLU A 93 -11.84 7.51 -14.90
CA GLU A 93 -11.70 8.49 -15.99
C GLU A 93 -10.30 9.10 -16.00
N ARG A 94 -9.83 9.56 -14.83
CA ARG A 94 -8.49 10.13 -14.69
C ARG A 94 -7.38 9.13 -15.03
N MET A 95 -7.53 7.88 -14.62
CA MET A 95 -6.58 6.82 -14.97
C MET A 95 -6.50 6.59 -16.48
N PHE A 96 -7.65 6.58 -17.16
CA PHE A 96 -7.71 6.41 -18.60
C PHE A 96 -7.09 7.62 -19.34
N ASP A 97 -7.35 8.84 -18.86
CA ASP A 97 -6.77 10.05 -19.43
C ASP A 97 -5.24 10.08 -19.32
N LEU A 98 -4.70 9.72 -18.14
CA LEU A 98 -3.25 9.58 -17.97
C LEU A 98 -2.69 8.48 -18.86
N ALA A 99 -3.40 7.35 -18.99
CA ALA A 99 -2.97 6.25 -19.83
C ALA A 99 -2.92 6.63 -21.32
N THR A 100 -3.89 7.42 -21.79
CA THR A 100 -3.96 7.95 -23.16
C THR A 100 -3.14 9.22 -23.38
N GLN A 101 -2.32 9.62 -22.40
CA GLN A 101 -1.47 10.81 -22.45
C GLN A 101 -2.27 12.11 -22.69
N GLY A 102 -3.51 12.17 -22.21
CA GLY A 102 -4.36 13.36 -22.26
C GLY A 102 -4.99 13.66 -23.62
N ARG A 103 -5.00 12.72 -24.58
CA ARG A 103 -5.54 12.97 -25.93
C ARG A 103 -7.06 13.17 -25.98
N LYS A 104 -7.81 12.71 -24.97
CA LYS A 104 -9.28 12.80 -24.85
C LYS A 104 -10.03 12.30 -26.11
N ASP A 105 -9.49 11.30 -26.79
CA ASP A 105 -10.03 10.70 -28.02
C ASP A 105 -10.77 9.37 -27.79
N ASP A 106 -10.89 8.95 -26.52
CA ASP A 106 -11.42 7.65 -26.07
C ASP A 106 -10.66 6.44 -26.65
N LYS A 107 -9.37 6.61 -26.97
CA LYS A 107 -8.57 5.58 -27.66
C LYS A 107 -7.27 5.30 -26.93
N LEU A 108 -7.25 4.22 -26.17
CA LEU A 108 -6.02 3.64 -25.67
C LEU A 108 -5.41 2.71 -26.73
N THR A 109 -4.21 3.04 -27.21
CA THR A 109 -3.46 2.20 -28.15
C THR A 109 -2.56 1.21 -27.41
N PHE A 110 -1.99 0.24 -28.14
CA PHE A 110 -1.01 -0.68 -27.56
C PHE A 110 0.23 0.06 -27.04
N GLU A 111 0.66 1.12 -27.75
CA GLU A 111 1.79 1.94 -27.30
C GLU A 111 1.49 2.63 -25.98
N ASP A 112 0.29 3.18 -25.82
CA ASP A 112 -0.15 3.83 -24.58
C ASP A 112 -0.17 2.84 -23.42
N LEU A 113 -0.69 1.63 -23.64
CA LEU A 113 -0.72 0.60 -22.61
C LEU A 113 0.68 0.22 -22.14
N VAL A 114 1.63 0.05 -23.08
CA VAL A 114 3.03 -0.27 -22.78
C VAL A 114 3.71 0.90 -22.07
N ILE A 115 3.52 2.14 -22.52
CA ILE A 115 4.07 3.33 -21.86
C ILE A 115 3.55 3.43 -20.43
N THR A 116 2.23 3.34 -20.26
CA THR A 116 1.57 3.48 -18.96
C THR A 116 2.02 2.39 -18.00
N LYS A 117 1.97 1.11 -18.39
CA LYS A 117 2.45 0.03 -17.51
C LYS A 117 3.96 0.10 -17.29
N GLY A 118 4.73 0.56 -18.27
CA GLY A 118 6.17 0.76 -18.14
C GLY A 118 6.51 1.78 -17.04
N THR A 119 5.79 2.90 -16.99
CA THR A 119 5.97 3.94 -15.96
C THR A 119 5.32 3.55 -14.63
N TYR A 120 4.06 3.15 -14.63
CA TYR A 120 3.26 2.99 -13.41
C TYR A 120 3.46 1.65 -12.70
N VAL A 121 3.83 0.58 -13.41
CA VAL A 121 4.02 -0.77 -12.82
C VAL A 121 5.50 -1.14 -12.72
N LYS A 122 6.33 -0.71 -13.68
CA LYS A 122 7.74 -1.10 -13.79
C LYS A 122 8.72 0.08 -13.62
N GLY A 123 8.21 1.29 -13.39
CA GLY A 123 9.03 2.48 -13.23
C GLY A 123 9.79 2.49 -11.91
N THR A 124 10.63 3.50 -11.76
CA THR A 124 11.25 3.83 -10.47
C THR A 124 10.20 4.26 -9.45
N ASN A 125 10.54 4.22 -8.15
CA ASN A 125 9.62 4.67 -7.10
C ASN A 125 9.14 6.10 -7.31
N ASP A 126 10.02 7.01 -7.74
CA ASP A 126 9.66 8.41 -8.00
C ASP A 126 8.71 8.53 -9.20
N GLU A 127 8.94 7.79 -10.29
CA GLU A 127 8.04 7.79 -11.46
C GLU A 127 6.65 7.25 -11.11
N ILE A 128 6.57 6.20 -10.29
CA ILE A 128 5.30 5.63 -9.83
C ILE A 128 4.59 6.62 -8.91
N GLU A 129 5.30 7.23 -7.96
CA GLU A 129 4.75 8.22 -7.03
C GLU A 129 4.26 9.47 -7.77
N GLU A 130 5.00 9.97 -8.76
CA GLU A 130 4.59 11.12 -9.58
C GLU A 130 3.38 10.77 -10.46
N PHE A 131 3.30 9.54 -10.97
CA PHE A 131 2.10 9.07 -11.66
C PHE A 131 0.89 9.05 -10.73
N ILE A 132 1.02 8.50 -9.51
CA ILE A 132 -0.07 8.46 -8.52
C ILE A 132 -0.48 9.88 -8.11
N TYR A 133 0.48 10.78 -7.88
CA TYR A 133 0.18 12.17 -7.51
C TYR A 133 -0.68 12.86 -8.59
N ARG A 134 -0.36 12.67 -9.88
CA ARG A 134 -1.19 13.18 -10.99
C ARG A 134 -2.54 12.48 -11.12
N LEU A 135 -2.60 11.19 -10.76
CA LEU A 135 -3.85 10.42 -10.74
C LEU A 135 -4.82 10.90 -9.67
N LEU A 136 -4.31 11.40 -8.55
CA LEU A 136 -5.14 11.93 -7.47
C LEU A 136 -5.84 13.23 -7.83
N ASP A 137 -5.27 14.05 -8.71
CA ASP A 137 -5.92 15.22 -9.28
C ASP A 137 -6.97 14.77 -10.31
N VAL A 138 -8.16 14.42 -9.81
CA VAL A 138 -9.26 13.90 -10.62
C VAL A 138 -10.01 14.98 -11.40
N THR A 139 -9.85 16.25 -11.03
CA THR A 139 -10.42 17.39 -11.76
C THR A 139 -9.56 17.83 -12.95
N ASP A 140 -8.30 17.39 -13.02
CA ASP A 140 -7.35 17.68 -14.11
C ASP A 140 -7.06 19.18 -14.24
N ASP A 141 -7.00 19.89 -13.10
CA ASP A 141 -6.73 21.34 -13.03
C ASP A 141 -5.29 21.67 -12.56
N GLU A 142 -4.46 20.64 -12.42
CA GLU A 142 -3.07 20.69 -11.93
C GLU A 142 -2.95 21.05 -10.43
N ILE A 143 -4.05 21.06 -9.69
CA ILE A 143 -4.10 21.41 -8.27
C ILE A 143 -4.75 20.26 -7.48
N LEU A 144 -3.93 19.52 -6.73
CA LEU A 144 -4.46 18.46 -5.88
C LEU A 144 -5.10 19.03 -4.60
N THR A 145 -6.42 19.18 -4.58
CA THR A 145 -7.18 19.71 -3.43
C THR A 145 -7.64 18.62 -2.47
N ARG A 146 -8.20 19.03 -1.32
CA ARG A 146 -8.86 18.10 -0.38
C ARG A 146 -10.06 17.40 -1.02
N SER A 147 -10.79 18.08 -1.91
CA SER A 147 -11.98 17.53 -2.58
C SER A 147 -11.62 16.43 -3.59
N ASP A 148 -10.50 16.59 -4.30
CA ASP A 148 -9.98 15.54 -5.19
C ASP A 148 -9.63 14.29 -4.38
N LEU A 149 -8.90 14.47 -3.27
CA LEU A 149 -8.52 13.38 -2.40
C LEU A 149 -9.73 12.68 -1.77
N ASP A 150 -10.73 13.44 -1.34
CA ASP A 150 -12.00 12.90 -0.82
C ASP A 150 -12.69 12.01 -1.86
N SER A 151 -12.81 12.50 -3.10
CA SER A 151 -13.43 11.76 -4.20
C SER A 151 -12.73 10.42 -4.46
N VAL A 152 -11.39 10.40 -4.43
CA VAL A 152 -10.59 9.18 -4.59
C VAL A 152 -10.78 8.23 -3.40
N LEU A 153 -10.73 8.75 -2.17
CA LEU A 153 -10.89 7.93 -0.96
C LEU A 153 -12.29 7.31 -0.89
N VAL A 154 -13.35 8.07 -1.15
CA VAL A 154 -14.73 7.56 -1.20
C VAL A 154 -14.85 6.44 -2.24
N ASN A 155 -14.29 6.62 -3.45
CA ASN A 155 -14.32 5.60 -4.48
C ASN A 155 -13.58 4.31 -4.05
N MET A 156 -12.40 4.46 -3.47
CA MET A 156 -11.59 3.36 -2.98
C MET A 156 -12.28 2.59 -1.84
N PHE A 157 -12.83 3.28 -0.85
CA PHE A 157 -13.55 2.65 0.27
C PHE A 157 -14.77 1.88 -0.25
N ASN A 158 -15.57 2.51 -1.13
CA ASN A 158 -16.68 1.82 -1.76
C ASN A 158 -16.22 0.57 -2.52
N HIS A 159 -15.11 0.64 -3.26
CA HIS A 159 -14.58 -0.53 -3.96
C HIS A 159 -14.15 -1.64 -2.99
N ILE A 160 -13.32 -1.33 -2.00
CA ILE A 160 -12.72 -2.33 -1.09
C ILE A 160 -13.78 -2.99 -0.21
N PHE A 161 -14.70 -2.21 0.37
CA PHE A 161 -15.64 -2.73 1.36
C PHE A 161 -16.95 -3.25 0.76
N GLN A 162 -17.34 -2.83 -0.46
CA GLN A 162 -18.44 -3.50 -1.18
C GLN A 162 -18.05 -4.90 -1.66
N LEU A 163 -16.78 -5.14 -2.01
CA LEU A 163 -16.28 -6.47 -2.39
C LEU A 163 -16.44 -7.50 -1.27
N LYS A 164 -16.51 -7.07 0.00
CA LYS A 164 -16.71 -7.95 1.17
C LYS A 164 -18.18 -8.28 1.45
N GLY A 165 -19.13 -7.77 0.65
CA GLY A 165 -20.56 -8.02 0.82
C GLY A 165 -21.20 -7.27 2.00
N SER A 166 -20.49 -6.29 2.58
CA SER A 166 -20.99 -5.45 3.66
C SER A 166 -22.17 -4.60 3.18
N GLN A 167 -23.28 -4.59 3.93
CA GLN A 167 -24.38 -3.66 3.68
C GLN A 167 -23.85 -2.22 3.76
N PRO A 168 -24.30 -1.31 2.88
CA PRO A 168 -23.81 0.06 2.87
C PRO A 168 -24.39 0.81 4.07
N GLU A 169 -23.74 0.74 5.23
CA GLU A 169 -23.88 1.79 6.24
C GLU A 169 -23.12 3.02 5.73
N SER A 170 -23.72 3.70 4.76
CA SER A 170 -23.15 4.85 4.03
C SER A 170 -22.61 5.95 4.94
N SER A 171 -23.07 6.04 6.19
CA SER A 171 -22.58 7.00 7.18
C SER A 171 -21.26 6.59 7.86
N SER A 172 -20.99 5.29 8.05
CA SER A 172 -19.78 4.79 8.72
C SER A 172 -18.53 5.03 7.85
N HIS A 173 -18.61 4.75 6.55
CA HIS A 173 -17.49 4.98 5.64
C HIS A 173 -17.16 6.47 5.48
N CYS A 174 -18.13 7.38 5.57
CA CYS A 174 -17.90 8.81 5.44
C CYS A 174 -17.00 9.36 6.55
N TYR A 175 -17.25 8.97 7.81
CA TYR A 175 -16.37 9.32 8.93
C TYR A 175 -14.98 8.71 8.78
N MET A 176 -14.89 7.47 8.28
CA MET A 176 -13.61 6.82 8.05
C MET A 176 -12.78 7.49 6.95
N VAL A 177 -13.41 7.95 5.87
CA VAL A 177 -12.71 8.74 4.84
C VAL A 177 -12.11 10.01 5.45
N GLU A 178 -12.87 10.69 6.31
CA GLU A 178 -12.44 11.93 6.95
C GLU A 178 -11.20 11.71 7.85
N THR A 179 -11.03 10.56 8.51
CA THR A 179 -9.82 10.29 9.30
C THR A 179 -8.56 10.15 8.44
N PHE A 180 -8.68 9.61 7.23
CA PHE A 180 -7.58 9.49 6.26
C PHE A 180 -7.27 10.84 5.60
N LEU A 181 -8.30 11.65 5.33
CA LEU A 181 -8.13 13.04 4.87
C LEU A 181 -7.47 13.91 5.94
N ASN A 182 -7.75 13.69 7.22
CA ASN A 182 -7.16 14.47 8.31
C ASN A 182 -5.67 14.15 8.56
N ALA A 183 -5.18 13.05 8.00
CA ALA A 183 -3.76 12.73 7.95
C ALA A 183 -3.01 13.47 6.84
N ALA A 184 -3.72 14.03 5.84
CA ALA A 184 -3.12 14.76 4.74
C ALA A 184 -2.78 16.21 5.12
N THR A 185 -1.68 16.71 4.57
CA THR A 185 -1.28 18.12 4.66
C THR A 185 -1.49 18.81 3.32
N PHE A 186 -2.06 20.00 3.34
CA PHE A 186 -2.24 20.85 2.15
C PHE A 186 -1.46 22.15 2.37
N SER A 187 -0.16 22.11 2.07
CA SER A 187 0.77 23.20 2.41
C SER A 187 0.83 24.31 1.36
N LYS A 188 0.45 24.03 0.10
CA LYS A 188 0.51 25.00 -0.99
C LYS A 188 -0.68 25.95 -0.92
N ASP A 189 -0.39 27.23 -0.87
CA ASP A 189 -1.37 28.30 -0.94
C ASP A 189 -1.52 28.79 -2.39
N HIS A 190 -2.75 29.10 -2.77
CA HIS A 190 -3.10 29.65 -4.07
C HIS A 190 -3.97 30.87 -3.79
N GLU A 191 -3.56 32.05 -4.27
CA GLU A 191 -4.29 33.29 -3.98
C GLU A 191 -5.79 33.16 -4.33
N GLY A 192 -6.64 33.16 -3.31
CA GLY A 192 -8.10 33.08 -3.46
C GLY A 192 -8.67 31.68 -3.77
N ARG A 193 -7.89 30.60 -3.65
CA ARG A 193 -8.37 29.20 -3.78
C ARG A 193 -8.09 28.39 -2.52
N ASP A 194 -8.65 27.19 -2.46
CA ASP A 194 -8.37 26.23 -1.41
C ASP A 194 -6.89 25.80 -1.43
N LYS A 195 -6.36 25.49 -0.24
CA LYS A 195 -5.00 24.94 -0.11
C LYS A 195 -4.90 23.61 -0.86
N SER A 196 -3.73 23.38 -1.44
CA SER A 196 -3.44 22.16 -2.20
C SER A 196 -2.29 21.37 -1.61
N MET A 197 -2.25 20.09 -1.97
CA MET A 197 -1.22 19.15 -1.58
C MET A 197 -0.02 19.32 -2.49
N SER A 198 1.18 19.46 -1.92
CA SER A 198 2.42 19.36 -2.69
C SER A 198 2.81 17.89 -2.93
N PHE A 199 3.76 17.65 -3.84
CA PHE A 199 4.30 16.30 -4.02
C PHE A 199 4.98 15.77 -2.75
N GLU A 200 5.63 16.63 -1.96
CA GLU A 200 6.25 16.26 -0.68
C GLU A 200 5.19 15.95 0.40
N ASP A 201 4.10 16.72 0.43
CA ASP A 201 2.95 16.42 1.30
C ASP A 201 2.33 15.06 0.94
N PHE A 202 2.20 14.77 -0.36
CA PHE A 202 1.70 13.48 -0.85
C PHE A 202 2.61 12.31 -0.41
N LYS A 203 3.93 12.46 -0.57
CA LYS A 203 4.89 11.45 -0.09
C LYS A 203 4.74 11.24 1.41
N SER A 204 4.71 12.33 2.18
CA SER A 204 4.51 12.30 3.63
C SER A 204 3.21 11.59 4.00
N TRP A 205 2.09 11.94 3.37
CA TRP A 205 0.80 11.30 3.58
C TRP A 205 0.83 9.80 3.26
N CYS A 206 1.45 9.40 2.15
CA CYS A 206 1.62 8.00 1.78
C CYS A 206 2.40 7.18 2.81
N THR A 207 3.32 7.79 3.58
CA THR A 207 4.00 7.10 4.68
C THR A 207 3.09 6.82 5.87
N LEU A 208 2.14 7.73 6.14
CA LEU A 208 1.17 7.62 7.22
C LEU A 208 0.04 6.64 6.89
N VAL A 209 -0.40 6.60 5.62
CA VAL A 209 -1.48 5.73 5.13
C VAL A 209 -0.98 4.69 4.10
N PRO A 210 -0.13 3.73 4.51
CA PRO A 210 0.49 2.78 3.58
C PRO A 210 -0.52 1.87 2.88
N SER A 211 -1.71 1.65 3.46
CA SER A 211 -2.80 0.90 2.81
C SER A 211 -3.30 1.59 1.54
N VAL A 212 -3.48 2.92 1.60
CA VAL A 212 -3.90 3.75 0.47
C VAL A 212 -2.82 3.75 -0.60
N LYS A 213 -1.56 3.98 -0.23
CA LYS A 213 -0.42 3.90 -1.17
C LYS A 213 -0.41 2.55 -1.88
N LYS A 214 -0.49 1.44 -1.12
CA LYS A 214 -0.45 0.08 -1.67
C LYS A 214 -1.59 -0.18 -2.64
N PHE A 215 -2.81 0.27 -2.34
CA PHE A 215 -3.95 0.17 -3.27
C PHE A 215 -3.72 1.01 -4.54
N LEU A 216 -3.36 2.28 -4.38
CA LEU A 216 -3.13 3.22 -5.48
C LEU A 216 -1.95 2.87 -6.37
N SER A 217 -1.00 2.03 -5.93
CA SER A 217 0.10 1.51 -6.76
C SER A 217 -0.29 0.27 -7.57
N ASN A 218 -1.50 -0.30 -7.38
CA ASN A 218 -1.89 -1.58 -7.98
C ASN A 218 -3.20 -1.51 -8.79
N LEU A 219 -3.59 -0.31 -9.25
CA LEU A 219 -4.86 -0.11 -9.98
C LEU A 219 -4.88 -0.75 -11.37
N LEU A 220 -3.71 -0.96 -11.99
CA LEU A 220 -3.57 -1.70 -13.26
C LEU A 220 -3.39 -3.22 -13.07
N VAL A 221 -3.75 -3.73 -11.90
CA VAL A 221 -3.96 -5.16 -11.64
C VAL A 221 -5.47 -5.37 -11.56
N PRO A 222 -6.06 -6.32 -12.32
CA PRO A 222 -7.49 -6.60 -12.22
C PRO A 222 -7.88 -6.99 -10.78
N PRO A 223 -9.11 -6.68 -10.35
CA PRO A 223 -9.54 -6.90 -8.96
C PRO A 223 -9.51 -8.38 -8.55
N ASP A 224 -9.87 -9.30 -9.47
CA ASP A 224 -9.92 -10.75 -9.23
C ASP A 224 -8.66 -11.45 -9.75
N PRO A 225 -8.08 -12.42 -9.01
CA PRO A 225 -8.56 -13.03 -7.75
C PRO A 225 -8.12 -12.29 -6.47
N GLY A 226 -7.48 -11.12 -6.57
CA GLY A 226 -7.11 -10.33 -5.40
C GLY A 226 -6.06 -9.25 -5.70
N ARG A 227 -6.52 -8.00 -5.88
CA ARG A 227 -5.64 -6.84 -6.04
C ARG A 227 -4.82 -6.57 -4.76
N PRO A 228 -3.48 -6.47 -4.85
CA PRO A 228 -2.66 -6.04 -3.71
C PRO A 228 -3.13 -4.69 -3.15
N GLY A 229 -3.21 -4.60 -1.82
CA GLY A 229 -3.74 -3.40 -1.15
C GLY A 229 -5.26 -3.38 -1.00
N SER A 230 -6.00 -4.39 -1.47
CA SER A 230 -7.47 -4.50 -1.27
C SER A 230 -7.87 -5.54 -0.22
N LYS A 231 -6.93 -6.38 0.24
CA LYS A 231 -7.20 -7.45 1.21
C LYS A 231 -7.48 -6.87 2.59
N VAL A 232 -8.63 -7.21 3.15
CA VAL A 232 -9.05 -6.86 4.51
C VAL A 232 -9.00 -8.12 5.37
N PRO A 233 -8.31 -8.12 6.53
CA PRO A 233 -8.31 -9.26 7.43
C PRO A 233 -9.73 -9.65 7.85
N LYS A 234 -9.97 -10.95 8.02
CA LYS A 234 -11.21 -11.44 8.62
C LYS A 234 -11.12 -11.28 10.13
N LEU A 235 -12.00 -10.47 10.71
CA LEU A 235 -12.07 -10.29 12.16
C LEU A 235 -12.88 -11.44 12.78
N GLN A 236 -12.28 -12.17 13.71
CA GLN A 236 -12.88 -13.33 14.39
C GLN A 236 -13.06 -13.05 15.88
N TYR A 237 -14.27 -13.26 16.37
CA TYR A 237 -14.65 -13.14 17.78
C TYR A 237 -15.84 -14.07 18.06
N SER A 238 -16.16 -14.27 19.33
CA SER A 238 -17.29 -15.13 19.74
C SER A 238 -18.62 -14.60 19.21
N GLU A 239 -19.49 -15.49 18.71
CA GLU A 239 -20.81 -15.13 18.14
C GLU A 239 -21.73 -14.38 19.12
N ASN A 240 -21.47 -14.50 20.42
CA ASN A 240 -22.24 -13.82 21.46
C ASN A 240 -21.82 -12.35 21.70
N ILE A 241 -20.77 -11.87 21.02
CA ILE A 241 -20.27 -10.51 21.18
C ILE A 241 -20.96 -9.62 20.15
N ASP A 242 -21.61 -8.57 20.63
CA ASP A 242 -22.15 -7.51 19.78
C ASP A 242 -21.00 -6.73 19.14
N SER A 243 -20.97 -6.64 17.81
CA SER A 243 -19.94 -5.91 17.07
C SER A 243 -19.93 -4.40 17.37
N SER A 244 -21.02 -3.84 17.90
CA SER A 244 -21.13 -2.42 18.24
C SER A 244 -20.17 -1.98 19.36
N ILE A 245 -19.76 -2.92 20.22
CA ILE A 245 -18.81 -2.62 21.31
C ILE A 245 -17.36 -2.61 20.83
N LEU A 246 -17.07 -3.21 19.67
CA LEU A 246 -15.72 -3.38 19.17
C LEU A 246 -15.16 -2.08 18.61
N LEU A 247 -13.92 -1.76 18.98
CA LEU A 247 -13.14 -0.67 18.41
C LEU A 247 -12.59 -1.04 17.04
N LEU A 248 -12.05 -2.26 16.90
CA LEU A 248 -11.48 -2.68 15.62
C LEU A 248 -12.56 -2.91 14.58
N ARG A 249 -12.45 -2.17 13.48
CA ARG A 249 -13.29 -2.28 12.29
C ARG A 249 -12.47 -2.74 11.09
N ASP A 250 -13.16 -3.19 10.06
CA ASP A 250 -12.56 -3.62 8.79
C ASP A 250 -11.66 -2.53 8.19
N GLU A 251 -12.05 -1.27 8.26
CA GLU A 251 -11.28 -0.14 7.74
C GLU A 251 -9.98 0.09 8.52
N TYR A 252 -10.02 -0.06 9.85
CA TYR A 252 -8.84 0.05 10.70
C TYR A 252 -7.90 -1.15 10.51
N ALA A 253 -8.45 -2.35 10.38
CA ALA A 253 -7.68 -3.56 10.09
C ALA A 253 -7.01 -3.48 8.71
N TRP A 254 -7.72 -2.99 7.70
CA TRP A 254 -7.16 -2.71 6.37
C TRP A 254 -6.04 -1.67 6.42
N HIS A 255 -6.23 -0.58 7.16
CA HIS A 255 -5.23 0.47 7.32
C HIS A 255 -3.92 -0.05 7.87
N MET A 256 -3.98 -0.72 9.03
CA MET A 256 -2.82 -1.37 9.66
C MET A 256 -2.24 -2.46 8.77
N GLY A 257 -3.10 -3.21 8.08
CA GLY A 257 -2.71 -4.24 7.12
C GLY A 257 -1.89 -3.71 5.94
N GLY A 258 -1.99 -2.43 5.62
CA GLY A 258 -1.09 -1.75 4.69
C GLY A 258 0.39 -1.82 5.10
N ALA A 259 0.66 -2.02 6.39
CA ALA A 259 2.01 -2.17 6.93
C ALA A 259 2.48 -3.62 7.13
N LEU A 260 1.61 -4.59 6.87
CA LEU A 260 1.86 -6.01 7.13
C LEU A 260 2.09 -6.81 5.84
N SER A 261 2.64 -8.00 6.02
CA SER A 261 2.79 -9.00 4.95
C SER A 261 1.46 -9.62 4.56
N HIS A 262 1.38 -10.30 3.41
CA HIS A 262 0.13 -10.90 2.94
C HIS A 262 -0.42 -12.00 3.87
N GLU A 263 0.48 -12.76 4.51
CA GLU A 263 0.18 -13.85 5.44
C GLU A 263 -0.47 -13.35 6.74
N GLU A 264 -0.14 -12.11 7.14
CA GLU A 264 -0.67 -11.43 8.32
C GLU A 264 -2.05 -10.79 8.07
N LEU A 265 -2.60 -10.92 6.86
CA LEU A 265 -3.89 -10.35 6.47
C LEU A 265 -5.00 -11.39 6.34
N GLU A 266 -4.78 -12.61 6.83
CA GLU A 266 -5.76 -13.69 6.76
C GLU A 266 -6.89 -13.50 7.78
N GLU A 267 -6.58 -13.72 9.06
CA GLU A 267 -7.57 -13.72 10.13
C GLU A 267 -6.98 -13.09 11.41
N TRP A 268 -7.75 -12.20 12.03
CA TRP A 268 -7.38 -11.55 13.28
C TRP A 268 -8.40 -11.90 14.35
N LYS A 269 -7.95 -12.45 15.47
CA LYS A 269 -8.80 -12.99 16.52
C LYS A 269 -8.82 -12.09 17.75
N LEU A 270 -9.99 -11.77 18.27
CA LEU A 270 -10.10 -11.02 19.53
C LEU A 270 -9.59 -11.90 20.68
N LEU A 271 -8.52 -11.46 21.33
CA LEU A 271 -7.91 -12.14 22.49
C LEU A 271 -8.38 -11.53 23.79
N TYR A 272 -8.59 -10.21 23.82
CA TYR A 272 -9.00 -9.49 25.03
C TYR A 272 -9.83 -8.26 24.69
N HIS A 273 -10.88 -8.03 25.47
CA HIS A 273 -11.66 -6.81 25.49
C HIS A 273 -11.96 -6.42 26.94
N SER A 274 -11.57 -5.20 27.35
CA SER A 274 -11.69 -4.71 28.74
C SER A 274 -13.08 -4.87 29.37
N SER A 275 -14.16 -4.59 28.64
CA SER A 275 -15.54 -4.75 29.16
C SER A 275 -16.00 -6.21 29.29
N LEU A 276 -15.37 -7.15 28.56
CA LEU A 276 -15.74 -8.57 28.57
C LEU A 276 -14.88 -9.36 29.55
N ASN A 277 -13.59 -9.01 29.65
CA ASN A 277 -12.60 -9.74 30.44
C ASN A 277 -12.26 -9.06 31.79
N GLY A 278 -12.72 -7.83 32.01
CA GLY A 278 -12.43 -7.02 33.19
C GLY A 278 -11.04 -6.39 33.17
N LEU A 279 -10.79 -5.44 34.08
CA LEU A 279 -9.55 -4.65 34.14
C LEU A 279 -8.47 -5.34 34.99
N SER A 280 -8.02 -6.52 34.54
CA SER A 280 -6.95 -7.28 35.21
C SER A 280 -5.81 -7.52 34.24
N PHE A 281 -4.63 -6.98 34.53
CA PHE A 281 -3.45 -7.15 33.70
C PHE A 281 -2.97 -8.61 33.63
N ASN A 282 -3.15 -9.37 34.71
CA ASN A 282 -2.89 -10.81 34.69
C ASN A 282 -3.86 -11.56 33.76
N THR A 283 -5.13 -11.14 33.72
CA THR A 283 -6.12 -11.69 32.78
C THR A 283 -5.74 -11.33 31.35
N PHE A 284 -5.35 -10.09 31.10
CA PHE A 284 -4.86 -9.64 29.80
C PHE A 284 -3.66 -10.47 29.30
N LEU A 285 -2.60 -10.56 30.11
CA LEU A 285 -1.43 -11.37 29.76
C LEU A 285 -1.79 -12.86 29.58
N GLY A 286 -2.65 -13.39 30.44
CA GLY A 286 -3.13 -14.77 30.34
C GLY A 286 -3.91 -15.06 29.04
N ASN A 287 -4.53 -14.07 28.41
CA ASN A 287 -5.21 -14.24 27.13
C ASN A 287 -4.25 -14.13 25.93
N ILE A 288 -3.29 -13.21 25.99
CA ILE A 288 -2.42 -12.89 24.85
C ILE A 288 -1.13 -13.72 24.80
N SER A 289 -0.74 -14.38 25.90
CA SER A 289 0.44 -15.25 25.97
C SER A 289 0.17 -16.69 25.53
N ASN A 290 -1.00 -17.00 24.97
CA ASN A 290 -1.38 -18.37 24.60
C ASN A 290 -0.83 -18.83 23.25
N GLY A 291 -0.10 -17.98 22.53
CA GLY A 291 0.54 -18.33 21.27
C GLY A 291 1.68 -17.37 20.91
N ASP A 292 2.40 -17.71 19.84
CA ASP A 292 3.55 -16.95 19.32
C ASP A 292 3.13 -15.92 18.25
N GLU A 293 1.83 -15.65 18.10
CA GLU A 293 1.34 -14.73 17.09
C GLU A 293 1.60 -13.26 17.45
N PRO A 294 1.84 -12.40 16.43
CA PRO A 294 1.81 -10.97 16.61
C PRO A 294 0.47 -10.49 17.15
N THR A 295 0.48 -9.37 17.86
CA THR A 295 -0.74 -8.79 18.42
C THR A 295 -0.92 -7.33 18.06
N VAL A 296 -2.17 -6.90 17.96
CA VAL A 296 -2.58 -5.50 17.79
C VAL A 296 -3.24 -5.06 19.09
N LEU A 297 -2.58 -4.18 19.83
CA LEU A 297 -3.15 -3.53 21.02
C LEU A 297 -3.83 -2.23 20.59
N ILE A 298 -5.12 -2.08 20.90
CA ILE A 298 -5.91 -0.89 20.58
C ILE A 298 -6.45 -0.29 21.87
N ILE A 299 -6.33 1.02 22.00
CA ILE A 299 -6.82 1.78 23.15
C ILE A 299 -7.71 2.90 22.61
N LYS A 300 -8.92 3.00 23.16
CA LYS A 300 -9.72 4.22 23.13
C LYS A 300 -9.58 4.92 24.46
N ASP A 301 -9.16 6.18 24.47
CA ASP A 301 -9.12 6.98 25.70
C ASP A 301 -10.42 7.76 25.92
N ARG A 302 -10.57 8.37 27.11
CA ARG A 302 -11.74 9.18 27.47
C ARG A 302 -11.88 10.48 26.69
N GLU A 303 -10.87 10.91 25.95
CA GLU A 303 -10.96 12.03 25.01
C GLU A 303 -11.44 11.57 23.62
N GLY A 304 -11.70 10.27 23.46
CA GLY A 304 -12.21 9.66 22.25
C GLY A 304 -11.15 9.27 21.22
N TYR A 305 -9.85 9.48 21.50
CA TYR A 305 -8.78 9.11 20.58
C TYR A 305 -8.63 7.60 20.54
N ILE A 306 -8.39 7.06 19.34
CA ILE A 306 -8.17 5.63 19.12
C ILE A 306 -6.78 5.45 18.54
N PHE A 307 -5.91 4.74 19.25
CA PHE A 307 -4.52 4.52 18.90
C PHE A 307 -4.01 3.22 19.51
N GLY A 308 -2.78 2.85 19.18
CA GLY A 308 -2.25 1.57 19.63
C GLY A 308 -0.89 1.24 19.09
N GLY A 309 -0.52 -0.02 19.27
CA GLY A 309 0.74 -0.59 18.79
C GLY A 309 0.54 -2.01 18.27
N PHE A 310 1.22 -2.31 17.17
CA PHE A 310 1.39 -3.67 16.68
C PHE A 310 2.68 -4.24 17.29
N ALA A 311 2.55 -5.30 18.06
CA ALA A 311 3.66 -6.06 18.62
C ALA A 311 3.93 -7.27 17.73
N SER A 312 5.08 -7.28 17.06
CA SER A 312 5.49 -8.37 16.17
C SER A 312 6.00 -9.60 16.90
N GLN A 313 6.39 -9.44 18.17
CA GLN A 313 6.94 -10.46 19.05
C GLN A 313 6.00 -10.70 20.25
N PRO A 314 6.01 -11.92 20.83
CA PRO A 314 5.21 -12.24 22.00
C PRO A 314 5.47 -11.31 23.20
N TRP A 315 4.49 -11.24 24.10
CA TRP A 315 4.60 -10.44 25.32
C TRP A 315 5.41 -11.15 26.41
N GLU A 316 6.73 -10.92 26.40
CA GLU A 316 7.67 -11.45 27.38
C GLU A 316 7.74 -10.56 28.63
N ARG A 317 7.81 -11.19 29.81
CA ARG A 317 7.81 -10.49 31.11
C ARG A 317 9.24 -10.21 31.54
N HIS A 318 9.76 -9.03 31.23
CA HIS A 318 11.07 -8.59 31.74
C HIS A 318 11.19 -7.06 31.82
N GLY A 319 12.13 -6.57 32.61
CA GLY A 319 12.27 -5.15 32.95
C GLY A 319 13.05 -4.30 31.94
N ASP A 320 13.11 -4.72 30.68
CA ASP A 320 13.91 -4.09 29.62
C ASP A 320 13.12 -4.04 28.30
N PHE A 321 13.54 -3.16 27.38
CA PHE A 321 12.96 -3.13 26.04
C PHE A 321 13.45 -4.30 25.18
N TYR A 322 12.58 -4.77 24.28
CA TYR A 322 12.85 -5.82 23.30
C TYR A 322 12.00 -5.60 22.04
N GLY A 323 11.93 -6.59 21.15
CA GLY A 323 11.12 -6.56 19.92
C GLY A 323 11.96 -6.40 18.65
N ASP A 324 11.29 -6.28 17.51
CA ASP A 324 11.94 -6.17 16.20
C ASP A 324 11.38 -5.02 15.33
N MET A 325 12.03 -4.79 14.19
CA MET A 325 11.71 -3.67 13.29
C MET A 325 10.33 -3.78 12.60
N LYS A 326 9.56 -4.84 12.85
CA LYS A 326 8.18 -5.00 12.36
C LYS A 326 7.17 -4.41 13.34
N THR A 327 7.53 -4.16 14.61
CA THR A 327 6.68 -3.45 15.58
C THR A 327 6.41 -2.03 15.08
N PHE A 328 5.19 -1.50 15.25
CA PHE A 328 4.89 -0.09 14.92
C PHE A 328 3.81 0.49 15.82
N LEU A 329 3.79 1.82 15.93
CA LEU A 329 2.69 2.55 16.55
C LEU A 329 1.68 3.00 15.49
N PHE A 330 0.43 3.23 15.90
CA PHE A 330 -0.59 3.79 15.02
C PHE A 330 -1.57 4.70 15.76
N GLN A 331 -2.17 5.63 15.00
CA GLN A 331 -3.38 6.36 15.37
C GLN A 331 -4.47 6.02 14.34
N LEU A 332 -5.68 5.75 14.81
CA LEU A 332 -6.85 5.41 13.99
C LEU A 332 -7.86 6.55 13.96
N TYR A 333 -7.96 7.30 15.05
CA TYR A 333 -8.83 8.47 15.18
C TYR A 333 -8.18 9.52 16.11
N PRO A 334 -8.23 10.83 15.76
CA PRO A 334 -8.92 11.47 14.63
C PRO A 334 -8.21 11.43 13.28
N LYS A 335 -6.95 10.98 13.24
CA LYS A 335 -6.15 10.90 12.03
C LYS A 335 -5.61 9.48 11.86
N ALA A 336 -5.81 8.89 10.69
CA ALA A 336 -5.25 7.57 10.37
C ALA A 336 -3.75 7.71 10.10
N SER A 337 -2.89 7.04 10.87
CA SER A 337 -1.44 7.14 10.74
C SER A 337 -0.71 5.90 11.28
N ILE A 338 0.28 5.43 10.53
CA ILE A 338 1.22 4.36 10.94
C ILE A 338 2.62 4.97 11.15
N PHE A 339 3.27 4.62 12.27
CA PHE A 339 4.61 5.07 12.65
C PHE A 339 5.54 3.87 12.81
N ARG A 340 6.35 3.60 11.78
CA ARG A 340 7.32 2.49 11.78
C ARG A 340 8.61 2.85 12.52
N PRO A 341 9.38 1.86 12.98
CA PRO A 341 10.64 2.11 13.67
C PRO A 341 11.63 2.83 12.76
N THR A 342 12.33 3.82 13.29
CA THR A 342 13.34 4.61 12.58
C THR A 342 14.69 3.90 12.50
N GLY A 343 14.92 2.90 13.35
CA GLY A 343 16.22 2.26 13.54
C GLY A 343 17.18 3.09 14.41
N ALA A 344 16.74 4.21 15.00
CA ALA A 344 17.58 5.04 15.86
C ALA A 344 17.95 4.37 17.20
N ASN A 345 17.17 3.38 17.65
CA ASN A 345 17.42 2.56 18.83
C ASN A 345 16.60 1.26 18.75
N SER A 346 16.81 0.36 19.71
CA SER A 346 16.12 -0.93 19.82
C SER A 346 15.01 -0.95 20.89
N ASN A 347 14.52 0.22 21.34
CA ASN A 347 13.55 0.32 22.44
C ASN A 347 12.11 0.11 21.94
N LEU A 348 11.77 -1.06 21.41
CA LEU A 348 10.60 -1.22 20.55
C LEU A 348 9.33 -1.63 21.32
N GLN A 349 9.44 -2.62 22.19
CA GLN A 349 8.37 -3.23 22.97
C GLN A 349 8.78 -3.34 24.44
N TRP A 350 7.81 -3.24 25.35
CA TRP A 350 8.01 -3.27 26.80
C TRP A 350 6.88 -4.05 27.47
N CYS A 351 7.21 -4.97 28.37
CA CYS A 351 6.24 -5.66 29.21
C CYS A 351 6.87 -6.04 30.56
N ALA A 352 6.56 -5.25 31.58
CA ALA A 352 7.05 -5.47 32.94
C ALA A 352 5.90 -5.74 33.90
N VAL A 353 6.08 -6.73 34.79
CA VAL A 353 5.06 -7.17 35.74
C VAL A 353 5.71 -7.55 37.06
N ASN A 354 5.06 -7.24 38.18
CA ASN A 354 5.51 -7.60 39.53
C ASN A 354 6.90 -7.06 39.91
N PHE A 355 7.36 -5.99 39.27
CA PHE A 355 8.54 -5.26 39.72
C PHE A 355 8.15 -4.30 40.85
N SER A 356 8.92 -4.30 41.94
CA SER A 356 8.72 -3.38 43.06
C SER A 356 9.46 -2.04 42.87
N SER A 357 10.42 -1.98 41.94
CA SER A 357 11.18 -0.75 41.67
C SER A 357 10.33 0.25 40.89
N GLU A 358 10.27 1.49 41.37
CA GLU A 358 9.65 2.60 40.63
C GLU A 358 10.38 2.92 39.31
N THR A 359 11.63 2.46 39.16
CA THR A 359 12.38 2.62 37.91
C THR A 359 11.93 1.67 36.81
N ILE A 360 11.16 0.62 37.13
CA ILE A 360 10.67 -0.37 36.16
C ILE A 360 9.14 -0.30 36.18
N PRO A 361 8.52 0.55 35.35
CA PRO A 361 7.08 0.75 35.38
C PRO A 361 6.35 -0.52 34.91
N ASN A 362 5.52 -1.08 35.79
CA ASN A 362 4.70 -2.26 35.46
C ASN A 362 3.59 -1.88 34.47
N GLY A 363 3.53 -2.61 33.37
CA GLY A 363 2.60 -2.36 32.27
C GLY A 363 3.17 -2.82 30.93
N ILE A 364 2.49 -2.43 29.86
CA ILE A 364 2.91 -2.67 28.48
C ILE A 364 3.20 -1.34 27.78
N GLY A 365 4.16 -1.33 26.86
CA GLY A 365 4.48 -0.13 26.12
C GLY A 365 5.30 -0.36 24.88
N PHE A 366 5.53 0.72 24.15
CA PHE A 366 6.22 0.76 22.88
C PHE A 366 7.05 2.04 22.78
N GLY A 367 8.30 1.91 22.33
CA GLY A 367 9.09 3.06 21.89
C GLY A 367 9.59 3.95 23.01
N GLY A 368 10.58 4.78 22.69
CA GLY A 368 11.06 5.84 23.56
C GLY A 368 12.08 5.35 24.58
N ARG A 369 11.87 5.68 25.86
CA ARG A 369 12.72 5.27 26.98
C ARG A 369 11.86 5.04 28.21
N ILE A 370 12.44 4.41 29.23
CA ILE A 370 11.77 4.18 30.51
C ILE A 370 11.19 5.50 31.04
N ASN A 371 9.92 5.47 31.46
CA ASN A 371 9.11 6.61 31.91
C ASN A 371 8.84 7.71 30.86
N HIS A 372 9.22 7.50 29.59
CA HIS A 372 8.93 8.41 28.48
C HIS A 372 8.74 7.61 27.18
N PHE A 373 7.66 6.83 27.17
CA PHE A 373 7.36 5.89 26.10
C PHE A 373 6.59 6.56 24.95
N GLY A 374 6.75 6.04 23.73
CA GLY A 374 5.89 6.43 22.62
C GLY A 374 4.42 6.13 22.92
N MET A 375 4.17 4.97 23.54
CA MET A 375 2.91 4.61 24.17
C MET A 375 3.19 3.70 25.37
N PHE A 376 2.49 3.91 26.49
CA PHE A 376 2.52 3.03 27.66
C PHE A 376 1.16 2.97 28.33
N LEU A 377 0.81 1.77 28.78
CA LEU A 377 -0.39 1.47 29.54
C LEU A 377 0.03 0.75 30.82
N SER A 378 -0.31 1.34 31.97
CA SER A 378 0.03 0.78 33.28
C SER A 378 -0.71 -0.53 33.55
N ALA A 379 -0.12 -1.38 34.41
CA ALA A 379 -0.73 -2.66 34.82
C ALA A 379 -2.04 -2.51 35.62
N SER A 380 -2.43 -1.30 36.03
CA SER A 380 -3.74 -1.03 36.63
C SER A 380 -4.83 -0.72 35.59
N PHE A 381 -4.47 -0.53 34.32
CA PHE A 381 -5.37 -0.17 33.22
C PHE A 381 -6.19 1.11 33.39
N ASP A 382 -5.92 1.91 34.42
CA ASP A 382 -6.57 3.20 34.68
C ASP A 382 -5.75 4.39 34.14
N GLN A 383 -4.46 4.19 33.91
CA GLN A 383 -3.51 5.24 33.54
C GLN A 383 -2.54 4.77 32.46
N GLY A 384 -2.09 5.72 31.65
CA GLY A 384 -1.01 5.53 30.69
C GLY A 384 -0.46 6.86 30.19
N HIS A 385 0.44 6.79 29.23
CA HIS A 385 0.92 7.98 28.53
C HIS A 385 1.34 7.68 27.09
N THR A 386 1.38 8.72 26.27
CA THR A 386 1.96 8.72 24.93
C THR A 386 2.76 10.00 24.73
N PHE A 387 4.04 9.86 24.39
CA PHE A 387 4.93 10.98 24.09
C PHE A 387 5.40 10.91 22.66
N SER A 388 5.83 12.06 22.13
CA SER A 388 6.64 12.03 20.91
C SER A 388 7.91 11.23 21.16
N CYS A 389 8.26 10.30 20.26
CA CYS A 389 9.44 9.46 20.44
C CYS A 389 10.25 9.28 19.16
N THR A 390 11.57 9.18 19.31
CA THR A 390 12.50 8.98 18.18
C THR A 390 12.50 7.55 17.67
N THR A 391 12.10 6.57 18.48
CA THR A 391 12.04 5.16 18.08
C THR A 391 11.14 4.95 16.88
N PHE A 392 9.97 5.60 16.84
CA PHE A 392 9.01 5.51 15.73
C PHE A 392 8.84 6.82 14.96
N ASN A 393 9.53 7.89 15.36
CA ASN A 393 9.27 9.26 14.93
C ASN A 393 7.77 9.64 15.08
N SER A 394 7.11 9.08 16.09
CA SER A 394 5.69 9.30 16.33
C SER A 394 5.48 10.60 17.12
N PRO A 395 4.37 11.32 16.91
CA PRO A 395 3.91 12.35 17.83
C PRO A 395 3.23 11.72 19.06
N CYS A 396 2.71 12.58 19.95
CA CYS A 396 1.71 12.16 20.93
C CYS A 396 0.48 11.60 20.21
N LEU A 397 0.04 10.39 20.57
CA LEU A 397 -1.06 9.68 19.90
C LEU A 397 -2.46 10.03 20.43
N SER A 398 -2.52 10.76 21.55
CA SER A 398 -3.74 11.28 22.15
C SER A 398 -3.77 12.81 22.09
N LYS A 399 -4.88 13.42 22.51
CA LYS A 399 -5.00 14.87 22.73
C LYS A 399 -3.95 15.41 23.70
N THR A 400 -3.63 14.66 24.75
CA THR A 400 -2.61 15.03 25.73
C THR A 400 -1.72 13.82 26.07
N ALA A 401 -0.55 14.08 26.63
CA ALA A 401 0.42 13.02 26.87
C ALA A 401 -0.01 12.00 27.94
N LYS A 402 -0.86 12.40 28.91
CA LYS A 402 -1.42 11.48 29.90
C LYS A 402 -2.76 10.97 29.40
N ILE A 403 -2.97 9.66 29.47
CA ILE A 403 -4.20 9.04 28.99
C ILE A 403 -4.92 8.32 30.12
N CYS A 404 -6.25 8.37 30.08
CA CYS A 404 -7.14 7.53 30.86
C CYS A 404 -7.85 6.59 29.88
N PRO A 405 -7.51 5.30 29.84
CA PRO A 405 -8.15 4.34 28.96
C PRO A 405 -9.65 4.23 29.26
N GLU A 406 -10.46 4.17 28.22
CA GLU A 406 -11.90 3.86 28.28
C GLU A 406 -12.14 2.42 27.83
N VAL A 407 -11.56 2.04 26.69
CA VAL A 407 -11.65 0.68 26.13
C VAL A 407 -10.26 0.22 25.72
N ILE A 408 -9.94 -1.02 26.06
CA ILE A 408 -8.71 -1.71 25.67
C ILE A 408 -9.10 -3.00 24.94
N GLU A 409 -8.56 -3.18 23.73
CA GLU A 409 -8.67 -4.41 22.95
C GLU A 409 -7.29 -4.96 22.60
N CYS A 410 -7.19 -6.28 22.50
CA CYS A 410 -6.03 -6.94 21.92
C CYS A 410 -6.47 -8.02 20.95
N TRP A 411 -5.91 -7.99 19.74
CA TRP A 411 -6.21 -8.91 18.65
C TRP A 411 -4.96 -9.69 18.26
N GLY A 412 -5.06 -11.01 18.13
CA GLY A 412 -3.99 -11.87 17.62
C GLY A 412 -4.05 -11.95 16.10
N VAL A 413 -2.90 -11.82 15.44
CA VAL A 413 -2.76 -11.88 13.98
C VAL A 413 -2.35 -13.29 13.56
N VAL A 414 -3.33 -14.07 13.10
CA VAL A 414 -3.12 -15.48 12.73
C VAL A 414 -2.39 -15.55 11.38
N ARG A 415 -1.19 -16.13 11.39
CA ARG A 415 -0.42 -16.40 10.16
C ARG A 415 -0.73 -17.82 9.70
N LYS A 416 -1.30 -17.98 8.49
CA LYS A 416 -1.40 -19.31 7.88
C LYS A 416 -0.02 -19.75 7.37
N GLY A 417 0.59 -20.68 8.11
CA GLY A 417 1.88 -21.28 7.74
C GLY A 417 2.56 -22.14 8.80
N LEU A 418 2.05 -22.18 10.05
CA LEU A 418 2.70 -22.90 11.15
C LEU A 418 1.79 -23.81 11.99
N GLU A 419 0.50 -23.96 11.65
CA GLU A 419 -0.37 -24.93 12.32
C GLU A 419 -0.94 -25.96 11.33
N GLN A 420 -0.15 -27.02 11.09
CA GLN A 420 -0.63 -28.41 10.94
C GLN A 420 0.55 -29.39 10.86
N GLU A 421 1.27 -29.59 11.98
CA GLU A 421 1.97 -30.85 12.29
C GLU A 421 1.92 -31.23 13.79
N THR A 422 1.06 -30.60 14.60
CA THR A 422 0.91 -30.95 16.02
C THR A 422 -0.54 -31.21 16.39
N THR A 423 -1.21 -32.06 15.62
CA THR A 423 -2.33 -32.85 16.12
C THR A 423 -2.42 -34.11 15.27
N ASP A 424 -2.28 -35.27 15.94
CA ASP A 424 -2.37 -36.64 15.42
C ASP A 424 -1.09 -37.37 14.98
N VAL A 425 -0.07 -37.44 15.84
CA VAL A 425 0.80 -38.65 15.91
C VAL A 425 1.11 -39.02 17.37
N VAL A 426 0.30 -39.97 17.88
CA VAL A 426 0.63 -41.05 18.83
C VAL A 426 1.25 -40.68 20.19
N LYS A 427 0.42 -40.86 21.24
CA LYS A 427 0.85 -41.16 22.61
C LYS A 427 1.74 -42.41 22.61
N GLY A 428 3.05 -42.21 22.70
CA GLY A 428 4.01 -43.25 23.05
C GLY A 428 4.88 -42.75 24.20
N THR A 429 4.85 -43.45 25.33
CA THR A 429 5.63 -43.06 26.52
C THR A 429 7.12 -43.23 26.23
N VAL A 430 7.97 -42.42 26.89
CA VAL A 430 9.44 -42.42 26.70
C VAL A 430 10.04 -43.83 26.80
N LEU A 431 9.44 -44.73 27.59
CA LEU A 431 9.85 -46.13 27.73
C LEU A 431 9.69 -46.97 26.44
N GLU A 432 8.75 -46.62 25.57
CA GLU A 432 8.49 -47.35 24.31
C GLU A 432 9.52 -46.97 23.25
N ARG A 433 9.92 -45.69 23.18
CA ARG A 433 10.99 -45.22 22.28
C ARG A 433 12.35 -45.87 22.58
N PHE A 434 12.66 -46.08 23.87
CA PHE A 434 13.89 -46.78 24.27
C PHE A 434 13.91 -48.28 23.92
N LYS A 435 12.76 -48.92 23.74
CA LYS A 435 12.69 -50.33 23.30
C LYS A 435 12.90 -50.46 21.79
N GLU A 436 12.41 -49.50 21.01
CA GLU A 436 12.60 -49.45 19.56
C GLU A 436 14.06 -49.21 19.19
N ASP A 437 14.74 -48.29 19.89
CA ASP A 437 16.17 -48.00 19.65
C ASP A 437 17.08 -49.21 19.93
N ARG A 438 16.75 -50.01 20.95
CA ARG A 438 17.52 -51.22 21.30
C ARG A 438 17.30 -52.35 20.29
N HIS A 439 16.13 -52.41 19.64
CA HIS A 439 15.87 -53.35 18.56
C HIS A 439 16.53 -52.93 17.25
N MET A 440 16.58 -51.62 16.94
CA MET A 440 17.29 -51.07 15.80
C MET A 440 18.82 -51.28 15.88
N LEU A 441 19.41 -51.12 17.07
CA LEU A 441 20.85 -51.36 17.29
C LEU A 441 21.26 -52.83 17.19
N ASN A 442 20.35 -53.77 17.38
CA ASN A 442 20.59 -55.20 17.17
C ASN A 442 20.44 -55.64 15.69
N LEU A 443 19.77 -54.83 14.85
CA LEU A 443 19.57 -55.10 13.42
C LEU A 443 20.69 -54.51 12.55
N VAL A 444 21.37 -53.46 13.02
CA VAL A 444 22.59 -52.94 12.40
C VAL A 444 23.76 -53.65 13.06
N GLY A 445 24.12 -54.82 12.53
CA GLY A 445 25.18 -55.69 13.04
C GLY A 445 26.55 -55.00 13.17
N ILE A 446 26.75 -54.31 14.30
CA ILE A 446 28.06 -53.93 14.83
C ILE A 446 28.15 -54.58 16.21
N ALA A 447 28.12 -55.90 16.21
CA ALA A 447 28.77 -56.69 17.25
C ALA A 447 30.13 -57.11 16.68
N ASN A 448 31.20 -56.47 17.16
CA ASN A 448 32.49 -57.08 17.54
C ASN A 448 33.67 -56.12 17.31
N ALA A 449 34.20 -55.61 18.42
CA ALA A 449 35.60 -55.25 18.69
C ALA A 449 35.59 -54.48 20.03
N SER A 450 36.26 -54.84 21.13
CA SER A 450 37.31 -55.83 21.41
C SER A 450 37.36 -56.06 22.94
N GLU A 451 38.01 -57.15 23.36
CA GLU A 451 38.69 -57.21 24.68
C GLU A 451 39.72 -56.09 24.84
#